data_AF-A0A832ZMC4-F1
#
_entry.id   AF-A0A832ZMC4-F1
#
_cell.length_a   1.000
_cell.length_b   1.000
_cell.length_c   1.000
_cell.angle_alpha   90.00
_cell.angle_beta   90.00
_cell.angle_gamma   90.00
#
_symmetry.space_group_name_H-M   'P 1'
#
loop_
_entity.id
_entity.type
_entity.pdbx_description
1 polymer ?
#
loop_
_entity_poly.entity_id
_entity_poly.type
_entity_poly.pdbx_seq_one_letter_code
_entity_poly.pdbx_strand_id
1 'polypeptide(L)'
;MKTSFTKYILTIPERMEKARIIVLSEDLDKTIRILHGLNAIHIIELKEEVLEEELKGKLKKLETLREIISSLESSIKKPITIQVKEKIDATTVDELLEEYYNKLKVLNENISALRRKLEYLENTLKKLKELKTYIEVLALTKPNLKLNNLSYKGRTLQVQLVVIPKDKEVKLRKLLENENTLINILCSLQNNILAQIVYLSKVEGKVKKVLKDCDCITLDIPSLNITVSEYKKHIEEEIVKTSSQYNSVSSEIADLIGKHANDIAIAKVLLENVIEKVRVFKALISARYIKGIEGWIPVSIKSKLLNILDSQVGRYMISFSKPRSGEEPPTKTCNPKGIRNFEVLTKTYGVPKYNEWDPTPLLAYSFPVFFGLMLGDVVYGIILILTAKYILDRMVENPESESIRKLKNMLYISGITASIVGFFGGMFLGQTVNVTGNFGSILSPILSPYLELLLTSTPIVNSISSMLINPLNFIILALVIGLIHVNIALIVSLAKAIKLRNIGGILQNLGLLLIQVFGIPFILMSMFKYDIPILRGLESLLLSGIIVSLGVIIVSQLLIYRVLGVLTWVFTITGLLGDVLSYTRIAGVGM
;
A
#
# COMPACT_ATOMS: atom_id res chain seq x y z
N MET A 1 -8.15 4.86 -14.64
CA MET A 1 -9.38 4.29 -15.26
C MET A 1 -9.61 2.85 -14.81
N LYS A 2 -10.00 2.60 -13.54
CA LYS A 2 -10.55 1.29 -13.13
C LYS A 2 -12.06 1.39 -13.32
N THR A 3 -12.55 0.68 -14.32
CA THR A 3 -13.81 0.88 -15.03
C THR A 3 -15.03 0.71 -14.13
N SER A 4 -16.03 1.59 -14.35
CA SER A 4 -17.35 1.54 -13.70
C SER A 4 -18.08 0.19 -13.87
N PHE A 5 -17.64 -0.65 -14.81
CA PHE A 5 -18.25 -1.94 -15.13
C PHE A 5 -18.00 -3.02 -14.07
N THR A 6 -16.82 -3.01 -13.41
CA THR A 6 -16.51 -4.02 -12.39
C THR A 6 -17.44 -3.92 -11.18
N LYS A 7 -17.91 -2.71 -10.84
CA LYS A 7 -18.83 -2.46 -9.71
C LYS A 7 -20.20 -3.13 -9.83
N TYR A 8 -20.59 -3.55 -11.02
CA TYR A 8 -21.88 -4.23 -11.24
C TYR A 8 -21.77 -5.74 -11.13
N ILE A 9 -20.58 -6.33 -11.27
CA ILE A 9 -20.39 -7.78 -11.25
C ILE A 9 -19.73 -8.24 -9.95
N LEU A 10 -18.76 -7.49 -9.44
CA LEU A 10 -18.03 -7.79 -8.19
C LEU A 10 -17.76 -6.49 -7.43
N THR A 11 -18.30 -6.39 -6.23
CA THR A 11 -18.04 -5.27 -5.33
C THR A 11 -17.05 -5.68 -4.23
N ILE A 12 -16.22 -4.72 -3.85
CA ILE A 12 -15.30 -4.85 -2.71
C ILE A 12 -15.80 -3.89 -1.64
N PRO A 13 -15.74 -4.28 -0.36
CA PRO A 13 -16.03 -3.38 0.75
C PRO A 13 -15.29 -2.04 0.63
N GLU A 14 -15.94 -1.00 1.14
CA GLU A 14 -15.37 0.34 1.17
C GLU A 14 -14.10 0.36 2.03
N ARG A 15 -13.06 1.06 1.56
CA ARG A 15 -11.81 1.14 2.32
C ARG A 15 -12.03 1.94 3.60
N MET A 16 -11.60 1.38 4.72
CA MET A 16 -11.64 1.98 6.04
C MET A 16 -10.24 2.45 6.46
N GLU A 17 -10.20 3.60 7.13
CA GLU A 17 -9.04 4.10 7.85
C GLU A 17 -9.39 4.27 9.32
N LYS A 18 -8.40 4.04 10.17
CA LYS A 18 -8.51 4.23 11.61
C LYS A 18 -8.23 5.70 11.91
N ALA A 19 -9.26 6.41 12.34
CA ALA A 19 -9.16 7.79 12.78
C ALA A 19 -8.98 7.84 14.29
N ARG A 20 -7.96 8.57 14.75
CA ARG A 20 -7.78 8.92 16.15
C ARG A 20 -7.96 10.41 16.30
N ILE A 21 -8.88 10.80 17.17
CA ILE A 21 -9.29 12.18 17.37
C ILE A 21 -9.07 12.53 18.83
N ILE A 22 -8.28 13.56 19.06
CA ILE A 22 -7.95 14.08 20.38
C ILE A 22 -8.66 15.43 20.52
N VAL A 23 -9.53 15.54 21.52
CA VAL A 23 -10.38 16.71 21.79
C VAL A 23 -10.36 17.07 23.26
N LEU A 24 -10.76 18.30 23.56
CA LEU A 24 -11.01 18.73 24.94
C LEU A 24 -12.17 17.91 25.53
N SER A 25 -12.11 17.62 26.83
CA SER A 25 -13.14 16.84 27.52
C SER A 25 -14.55 17.41 27.33
N GLU A 26 -14.68 18.74 27.24
CA GLU A 26 -15.96 19.45 27.00
C GLU A 26 -16.55 19.22 25.60
N ASP A 27 -15.71 18.96 24.61
CA ASP A 27 -16.12 18.79 23.20
C ASP A 27 -16.24 17.31 22.80
N LEU A 28 -16.01 16.38 23.75
CA LEU A 28 -16.11 14.94 23.54
C LEU A 28 -17.49 14.53 23.02
N ASP A 29 -18.56 14.93 23.72
CA ASP A 29 -19.93 14.56 23.36
C ASP A 29 -20.34 15.09 21.99
N LYS A 30 -19.92 16.32 21.66
CA LYS A 30 -20.16 16.91 20.33
C LYS A 30 -19.44 16.11 19.26
N THR A 31 -18.18 15.74 19.50
CA THR A 31 -17.37 14.95 18.58
C THR A 31 -17.96 13.56 18.36
N ILE A 32 -18.42 12.89 19.42
CA ILE A 32 -19.10 11.59 19.33
C ILE A 32 -20.37 11.72 18.49
N ARG A 33 -21.19 12.77 18.69
CA ARG A 33 -22.40 13.01 17.88
C ARG A 33 -22.08 13.22 16.40
N ILE A 34 -21.02 13.97 16.08
CA ILE A 34 -20.55 14.17 14.71
C ILE A 34 -20.13 12.83 14.09
N LEU A 35 -19.35 12.04 14.82
CA LEU A 35 -18.90 10.72 14.37
C LEU A 35 -20.08 9.76 14.14
N HIS A 36 -21.06 9.75 15.04
CA HIS A 36 -22.30 8.98 14.89
C HIS A 36 -23.08 9.43 13.65
N GLY A 37 -23.26 10.74 13.44
CA GLY A 37 -23.97 11.27 12.27
C GLY A 37 -23.28 10.98 10.93
N LEU A 38 -21.97 10.69 10.96
CA LEU A 38 -21.18 10.28 9.80
C LEU A 38 -21.06 8.76 9.64
N ASN A 39 -21.79 7.98 10.45
CA ASN A 39 -21.75 6.53 10.47
C ASN A 39 -20.32 5.97 10.70
N ALA A 40 -19.52 6.62 11.54
CA ALA A 40 -18.27 6.04 12.01
C ALA A 40 -18.56 4.78 12.85
N ILE A 41 -17.72 3.77 12.75
CA ILE A 41 -17.97 2.44 13.31
C ILE A 41 -16.88 2.12 14.36
N HIS A 42 -17.25 1.40 15.43
CA HIS A 42 -16.35 1.01 16.53
C HIS A 42 -15.63 2.21 17.15
N ILE A 43 -16.42 3.17 17.62
CA ILE A 43 -15.92 4.34 18.35
C ILE A 43 -15.55 3.88 19.76
N ILE A 44 -14.28 3.98 20.13
CA ILE A 44 -13.71 3.56 21.41
C ILE A 44 -12.96 4.75 22.01
N GLU A 45 -13.16 5.01 23.30
CA GLU A 45 -12.34 5.98 24.01
C GLU A 45 -10.93 5.41 24.25
N LEU A 46 -9.89 6.16 23.88
CA LEU A 46 -8.50 5.76 24.04
C LEU A 46 -8.07 5.87 25.50
N LYS A 47 -7.36 4.86 25.99
CA LYS A 47 -6.66 4.94 27.28
C LYS A 47 -5.55 5.99 27.23
N GLU A 48 -5.35 6.69 28.34
CA GLU A 48 -4.33 7.76 28.47
C GLU A 48 -2.92 7.27 28.11
N GLU A 49 -2.56 6.04 28.50
CA GLU A 49 -1.26 5.43 28.18
C GLU A 49 -1.01 5.33 26.67
N VAL A 50 -2.04 4.99 25.90
CA VAL A 50 -1.95 4.83 24.44
C VAL A 50 -1.78 6.19 23.75
N LEU A 51 -2.44 7.22 24.27
CA LEU A 51 -2.29 8.61 23.81
C LEU A 51 -0.87 9.13 24.06
N GLU A 52 -0.30 8.86 25.24
CA GLU A 52 1.07 9.25 25.56
C GLU A 52 2.10 8.59 24.65
N GLU A 53 1.98 7.28 24.41
CA GLU A 53 2.91 6.56 23.53
C GLU A 53 2.85 7.08 22.09
N GLU A 54 1.65 7.36 21.57
CA GLU A 54 1.48 7.90 20.23
C GLU A 54 2.11 9.29 20.08
N LEU A 55 1.87 10.19 21.04
CA LEU A 55 2.47 11.52 21.01
C LEU A 55 4.00 11.46 21.19
N LYS A 56 4.52 10.56 22.05
CA LYS A 56 5.98 10.32 22.15
C LYS A 56 6.55 9.84 20.81
N GLY A 57 5.86 8.94 20.11
CA GLY A 57 6.26 8.48 18.77
C GLY A 57 6.25 9.60 17.72
N LYS A 58 5.21 10.42 17.70
CA LYS A 58 5.10 11.56 16.78
C LYS A 58 6.15 12.63 17.07
N LEU A 59 6.42 12.94 18.35
CA LEU A 59 7.49 13.85 18.78
C LEU A 59 8.86 13.39 18.31
N LYS A 60 9.22 12.11 18.50
CA LYS A 60 10.50 11.58 18.03
C LYS A 60 10.70 11.79 16.52
N LYS A 61 9.67 11.53 15.71
CA LYS A 61 9.73 11.78 14.25
C LYS A 61 9.95 13.26 13.94
N LEU A 62 9.21 14.15 14.59
CA LEU A 62 9.37 15.59 14.42
C LEU A 62 10.77 16.06 14.85
N GLU A 63 11.30 15.56 15.96
CA GLU A 63 12.67 15.85 16.41
C GLU A 63 13.72 15.45 15.36
N THR A 64 13.60 14.27 14.75
CA THR A 64 14.50 13.87 13.65
C THR A 64 14.42 14.82 12.45
N LEU A 65 13.21 15.30 12.09
CA LEU A 65 13.04 16.26 11.01
C LEU A 65 13.66 17.62 11.37
N ARG A 66 13.52 18.04 12.64
CA ARG A 66 14.15 19.26 13.17
C ARG A 66 15.68 19.19 13.10
N GLU A 67 16.26 18.04 13.47
CA GLU A 67 17.69 17.80 13.35
C GLU A 67 18.16 17.93 11.89
N ILE A 68 17.43 17.33 10.96
CA ILE A 68 17.72 17.45 9.51
C ILE A 68 17.66 18.91 9.05
N ILE A 69 16.64 19.67 9.44
CA ILE A 69 16.54 21.08 9.08
C ILE A 69 17.74 21.86 9.68
N SER A 70 18.08 21.62 10.94
CA SER A 70 19.21 22.29 11.59
C SER A 70 20.56 21.94 10.94
N SER A 71 20.73 20.69 10.48
CA SER A 71 21.94 20.29 9.74
C SER A 71 22.00 20.97 8.39
N LEU A 72 20.88 21.18 7.69
CA LEU A 72 20.84 21.95 6.44
C LEU A 72 21.12 23.45 6.67
N GLU A 73 20.55 24.05 7.72
CA GLU A 73 20.75 25.46 8.06
C GLU A 73 22.21 25.78 8.41
N SER A 74 22.90 24.90 9.16
CA SER A 74 24.34 25.07 9.45
C SER A 74 25.24 25.07 8.20
N SER A 75 24.74 24.59 7.05
CA SER A 75 25.46 24.64 5.77
C SER A 75 25.32 25.98 5.04
N ILE A 76 24.43 26.86 5.50
CA ILE A 76 24.11 28.12 4.84
C ILE A 76 25.11 29.19 5.29
N LYS A 77 26.05 29.55 4.41
CA LYS A 77 27.04 30.61 4.68
C LYS A 77 26.45 32.03 4.61
N LYS A 78 25.32 32.22 3.91
CA LYS A 78 24.64 33.53 3.74
C LYS A 78 23.15 33.38 4.03
N PRO A 79 22.55 34.23 4.89
CA PRO A 79 21.13 34.13 5.21
C PRO A 79 20.29 34.31 3.94
N ILE A 80 19.39 33.35 3.69
CA ILE A 80 18.42 33.40 2.59
C ILE A 80 17.07 33.76 3.22
N THR A 81 16.53 34.93 2.89
CA THR A 81 15.20 35.35 3.36
C THR A 81 14.16 34.93 2.35
N ILE A 82 13.21 34.09 2.76
CA ILE A 82 12.11 33.63 1.94
C ILE A 82 10.81 34.08 2.59
N GLN A 83 9.97 34.78 1.83
CA GLN A 83 8.60 35.05 2.24
C GLN A 83 7.72 33.86 1.87
N VAL A 84 7.33 33.08 2.87
CA VAL A 84 6.37 31.98 2.68
C VAL A 84 4.97 32.59 2.53
N LYS A 85 4.43 32.58 1.31
CA LYS A 85 3.07 33.09 0.99
C LYS A 85 2.01 32.00 0.83
N GLU A 86 2.38 30.74 1.05
CA GLU A 86 1.46 29.62 0.91
C GLU A 86 0.44 29.61 2.05
N LYS A 87 -0.85 29.62 1.68
CA LYS A 87 -1.92 29.24 2.61
C LYS A 87 -1.93 27.72 2.67
N ILE A 88 -1.53 27.18 3.81
CA ILE A 88 -1.51 25.74 4.05
C ILE A 88 -2.82 25.38 4.75
N ASP A 89 -3.64 24.56 4.10
CA ASP A 89 -4.84 24.01 4.73
C ASP A 89 -4.45 23.03 5.84
N ALA A 90 -5.14 23.07 6.97
CA ALA A 90 -4.88 22.19 8.12
C ALA A 90 -5.01 20.69 7.79
N THR A 91 -5.72 20.36 6.71
CA THR A 91 -6.07 19.00 6.29
C THR A 91 -4.91 18.24 5.66
N THR A 92 -3.94 18.95 5.06
CA THR A 92 -2.81 18.35 4.36
C THR A 92 -1.52 18.33 5.19
N VAL A 93 -1.53 18.89 6.41
CA VAL A 93 -0.32 19.10 7.22
C VAL A 93 0.45 17.80 7.49
N ASP A 94 -0.24 16.71 7.87
CA ASP A 94 0.43 15.43 8.16
C ASP A 94 0.96 14.75 6.87
N GLU A 95 0.23 14.86 5.75
CA GLU A 95 0.64 14.31 4.45
C GLU A 95 1.83 15.11 3.87
N LEU A 96 1.78 16.44 3.96
CA LEU A 96 2.85 17.34 3.57
C LEU A 96 4.10 17.12 4.44
N LEU A 97 3.95 16.91 5.75
CA LEU A 97 5.07 16.61 6.63
C LEU A 97 5.79 15.31 6.22
N GLU A 98 5.06 14.25 5.87
CA GLU A 98 5.69 13.03 5.34
C GLU A 98 6.36 13.25 3.99
N GLU A 99 5.74 14.04 3.09
CA GLU A 99 6.33 14.39 1.81
C GLU A 99 7.64 15.16 1.98
N TYR A 100 7.65 16.22 2.79
CA TYR A 100 8.84 17.02 3.08
C TYR A 100 9.89 16.24 3.86
N TYR A 101 9.50 15.38 4.80
CA TYR A 101 10.44 14.49 5.49
C TYR A 101 11.23 13.63 4.50
N ASN A 102 10.55 13.00 3.56
CA ASN A 102 11.21 12.14 2.56
C ASN A 102 12.10 12.95 1.62
N LYS A 103 11.63 14.11 1.14
CA LYS A 103 12.44 15.01 0.29
C LYS A 103 13.70 15.52 1.00
N LEU A 104 13.55 16.02 2.22
CA LEU A 104 14.64 16.60 3.01
C LEU A 104 15.64 15.54 3.49
N LYS A 105 15.18 14.31 3.75
CA LYS A 105 16.07 13.20 4.11
C LYS A 105 17.04 12.88 2.97
N VAL A 106 16.54 12.75 1.74
CA VAL A 106 17.37 12.50 0.54
C VAL A 106 18.34 13.67 0.31
N LEU A 107 17.87 14.90 0.47
CA LEU A 107 18.71 16.09 0.34
C LEU A 107 19.85 16.11 1.38
N ASN A 108 19.55 15.78 2.63
CA ASN A 108 20.54 15.76 3.71
C ASN A 108 21.59 14.66 3.51
N GLU A 109 21.21 13.50 2.98
CA GLU A 109 22.16 12.44 2.62
C GLU A 109 23.16 12.94 1.56
N ASN A 110 22.68 13.58 0.49
CA ASN A 110 23.52 14.16 -0.56
C ASN A 110 24.46 15.25 -0.02
N ILE A 111 23.93 16.18 0.78
CA ILE A 111 24.73 17.28 1.37
C ILE A 111 25.74 16.74 2.37
N SER A 112 25.41 15.70 3.15
CA SER A 112 26.34 15.07 4.09
C SER A 112 27.55 14.45 3.39
N ALA A 113 27.35 13.84 2.21
CA ALA A 113 28.44 13.30 1.39
C ALA A 113 29.36 14.42 0.86
N LEU A 114 28.78 15.51 0.37
CA LEU A 114 29.53 16.69 -0.09
C LEU A 114 30.29 17.36 1.07
N ARG A 115 29.70 17.43 2.27
CA ARG A 115 30.37 17.94 3.49
C ARG A 115 31.62 17.16 3.84
N ARG A 116 31.56 15.83 3.84
CA ARG A 116 32.74 14.98 4.10
C ARG A 116 33.87 15.25 3.09
N LYS A 117 33.51 15.45 1.82
CA LYS A 117 34.46 15.81 0.77
C LYS A 117 35.06 17.20 1.01
N LEU A 118 34.24 18.17 1.42
CA LEU A 118 34.66 19.54 1.72
C LEU A 118 35.62 19.58 2.93
N GLU A 119 35.31 18.85 4.00
CA GLU A 119 36.18 18.72 5.18
C GLU A 119 37.52 18.06 4.86
N TYR A 120 37.53 17.04 3.99
CA TYR A 120 38.76 16.45 3.48
C TYR A 120 39.61 17.45 2.69
N LEU A 121 38.99 18.23 1.79
CA LEU A 121 39.67 19.26 1.01
C LEU A 121 40.21 20.38 1.90
N GLU A 122 39.46 20.79 2.92
CA GLU A 122 39.88 21.82 3.88
C GLU A 122 41.11 21.39 4.68
N ASN A 123 41.08 20.15 5.21
CA ASN A 123 42.23 19.57 5.91
C ASN A 123 43.45 19.42 4.99
N THR A 124 43.23 19.05 3.72
CA THR A 124 44.31 18.94 2.73
C THR A 124 44.89 20.31 2.40
N LEU A 125 44.06 21.34 2.22
CA LEU A 125 44.50 22.72 2.01
C LEU A 125 45.29 23.25 3.20
N LYS A 126 44.87 22.95 4.43
CA LYS A 126 45.59 23.36 5.64
C LYS A 126 46.99 22.75 5.67
N LYS A 127 47.11 21.43 5.43
CA LYS A 127 48.39 20.73 5.35
C LYS A 127 49.28 21.26 4.23
N LEU A 128 48.73 21.51 3.03
CA LEU A 128 49.49 22.06 1.90
C LEU A 128 49.97 23.49 2.15
N LYS A 129 49.15 24.34 2.79
CA LYS A 129 49.56 25.71 3.18
C LYS A 129 50.67 25.68 4.23
N GLU A 130 50.56 24.82 5.23
CA GLU A 130 51.63 24.61 6.23
C GLU A 130 52.93 24.16 5.53
N LEU A 131 52.86 23.14 4.66
CA LEU A 131 54.00 22.67 3.86
C LEU A 131 54.62 23.78 3.00
N LYS A 132 53.79 24.60 2.34
CA LYS A 132 54.23 25.72 1.52
C LYS A 132 55.10 26.70 2.32
N THR A 133 54.68 27.08 3.54
CA THR A 133 55.47 28.03 4.36
C THR A 133 56.88 27.53 4.66
N TYR A 134 57.05 26.24 4.93
CA TYR A 134 58.37 25.65 5.21
C TYR A 134 59.21 25.49 3.94
N ILE A 135 58.59 25.12 2.83
CA ILE A 135 59.27 24.89 1.54
C ILE A 135 59.68 26.20 0.87
N GLU A 136 58.92 27.29 1.07
CA GLU A 136 59.30 28.62 0.62
C GLU A 136 60.63 29.07 1.22
N VAL A 137 60.83 28.82 2.52
CA VAL A 137 62.08 29.17 3.22
C VAL A 137 63.24 28.26 2.80
N LEU A 138 62.98 26.98 2.53
CA LEU A 138 63.98 26.08 1.94
C LEU A 138 64.37 26.48 0.52
N ALA A 139 63.42 26.91 -0.31
CA ALA A 139 63.68 27.32 -1.68
C ALA A 139 64.56 28.59 -1.73
N LEU A 140 64.40 29.52 -0.78
CA LEU A 140 65.21 30.73 -0.67
C LEU A 140 66.66 30.45 -0.25
N THR A 141 66.88 29.40 0.55
CA THR A 141 68.21 29.09 1.12
C THR A 141 68.98 28.05 0.32
N LYS A 142 68.30 27.04 -0.25
CA LYS A 142 68.91 25.92 -0.99
C LYS A 142 68.04 25.48 -2.19
N PRO A 143 67.98 26.27 -3.27
CA PRO A 143 67.07 26.05 -4.40
C PRO A 143 67.33 24.77 -5.21
N ASN A 144 68.57 24.28 -5.27
CA ASN A 144 69.00 23.13 -6.09
C ASN A 144 69.02 21.79 -5.32
N LEU A 145 68.55 21.76 -4.07
CA LEU A 145 68.51 20.53 -3.29
C LEU A 145 67.47 19.58 -3.88
N LYS A 146 67.84 18.29 -4.04
CA LYS A 146 66.91 17.25 -4.51
C LYS A 146 66.05 16.74 -3.37
N LEU A 147 64.77 16.51 -3.65
CA LEU A 147 63.78 16.03 -2.68
C LEU A 147 64.07 14.65 -2.09
N ASN A 148 64.69 13.76 -2.87
CA ASN A 148 65.18 12.47 -2.37
C ASN A 148 66.20 12.60 -1.22
N ASN A 149 66.86 13.75 -1.09
CA ASN A 149 67.78 13.99 0.03
C ASN A 149 67.06 14.51 1.28
N LEU A 150 65.79 14.91 1.18
CA LEU A 150 64.99 15.47 2.28
C LEU A 150 64.04 14.45 2.92
N SER A 151 63.60 13.46 2.15
CA SER A 151 62.73 12.38 2.59
C SER A 151 63.13 11.10 1.87
N TYR A 152 63.71 10.15 2.60
CA TYR A 152 64.17 8.86 2.07
C TYR A 152 63.83 7.74 3.05
N LYS A 153 63.22 6.67 2.54
CA LYS A 153 62.95 5.45 3.32
C LYS A 153 63.69 4.28 2.69
N GLY A 154 64.85 3.96 3.24
CA GLY A 154 65.64 2.80 2.84
C GLY A 154 65.48 1.60 3.79
N ARG A 155 66.06 0.46 3.39
CA ARG A 155 66.08 -0.77 4.19
C ARG A 155 66.86 -0.61 5.52
N THR A 156 67.81 0.31 5.56
CA THR A 156 68.73 0.53 6.70
C THR A 156 68.69 1.94 7.27
N LEU A 157 68.49 2.96 6.43
CA LEU A 157 68.47 4.37 6.82
C LEU A 157 67.16 5.04 6.43
N GLN A 158 66.67 5.89 7.31
CA GLN A 158 65.54 6.79 7.06
C GLN A 158 65.97 8.24 7.27
N VAL A 159 65.46 9.09 6.39
CA VAL A 159 65.63 10.53 6.42
C VAL A 159 64.26 11.15 6.48
N GLN A 160 64.03 12.02 7.46
CA GLN A 160 62.76 12.72 7.61
C GLN A 160 62.98 14.21 7.88
N LEU A 161 62.16 15.05 7.26
CA LEU A 161 62.14 16.48 7.50
C LEU A 161 61.22 16.79 8.69
N VAL A 162 61.73 17.56 9.64
CA VAL A 162 61.06 17.86 10.90
C VAL A 162 61.14 19.36 11.19
N VAL A 163 60.02 19.90 11.66
CA VAL A 163 59.94 21.25 12.23
C VAL A 163 60.06 21.13 13.74
N ILE A 164 61.07 21.77 14.30
CA ILE A 164 61.41 21.74 15.72
C ILE A 164 61.15 23.14 16.31
N PRO A 165 60.32 23.28 17.35
CA PRO A 165 60.20 24.56 18.08
C PRO A 165 61.54 24.96 18.69
N LYS A 166 61.95 26.23 18.54
CA LYS A 166 63.27 26.71 19.00
C LYS A 166 63.57 26.38 20.47
N ASP A 167 62.58 26.55 21.33
CA ASP A 167 62.70 26.33 22.78
C ASP A 167 62.99 24.87 23.15
N LYS A 168 62.74 23.94 22.24
CA LYS A 168 62.89 22.49 22.46
C LYS A 168 64.07 21.86 21.72
N GLU A 169 64.83 22.64 20.94
CA GLU A 169 65.98 22.14 20.17
C GLU A 169 67.02 21.47 21.08
N VAL A 170 67.40 22.14 22.17
CA VAL A 170 68.42 21.65 23.11
C VAL A 170 67.98 20.36 23.80
N LYS A 171 66.69 20.24 24.11
CA LYS A 171 66.10 19.04 24.73
C LYS A 171 66.09 17.86 23.76
N LEU A 172 65.73 18.13 22.50
CA LEU A 172 65.67 17.12 21.45
C LEU A 172 67.06 16.58 21.09
N ARG A 173 68.09 17.44 21.02
CA ARG A 173 69.48 17.00 20.81
C ARG A 173 69.95 16.03 21.90
N LYS A 174 69.74 16.36 23.17
CA LYS A 174 70.13 15.51 24.31
C LYS A 174 69.45 14.14 24.32
N LEU A 175 68.18 14.07 23.92
CA LEU A 175 67.43 12.81 23.89
C LEU A 175 67.82 11.91 22.71
N LEU A 176 68.35 12.51 21.64
CA LEU A 176 68.68 11.82 20.39
C LEU A 176 70.19 11.52 20.23
N GLU A 177 71.05 12.15 21.04
CA GLU A 177 72.50 11.89 21.12
C GLU A 177 72.83 10.42 21.41
N ASN A 178 71.99 9.73 22.20
CA ASN A 178 72.21 8.34 22.62
C ASN A 178 71.76 7.28 21.60
N GLU A 179 71.13 7.67 20.47
CA GLU A 179 70.40 6.75 19.58
C GLU A 179 70.95 6.71 18.13
N ASN A 180 72.23 7.06 17.91
CA ASN A 180 72.89 7.07 16.59
C ASN A 180 72.09 7.85 15.53
N THR A 181 71.65 9.06 15.87
CA THR A 181 70.90 9.92 14.96
C THR A 181 71.73 11.15 14.57
N LEU A 182 71.55 11.63 13.34
CA LEU A 182 72.15 12.88 12.87
C LEU A 182 71.05 13.90 12.62
N ILE A 183 71.17 15.08 13.24
CA ILE A 183 70.26 16.21 13.05
C ILE A 183 71.01 17.27 12.24
N ASN A 184 70.57 17.47 11.00
CA ASN A 184 71.11 18.51 10.12
C ASN A 184 70.13 19.68 10.07
N ILE A 185 70.51 20.84 10.61
CA ILE A 185 69.65 22.04 10.54
C ILE A 185 69.74 22.62 9.13
N LEU A 186 68.58 22.75 8.49
CA LEU A 186 68.49 23.29 7.14
C LEU A 186 68.21 24.80 7.17
N CYS A 187 67.26 25.25 8.01
CA CYS A 187 66.89 26.66 8.15
C CYS A 187 66.38 27.00 9.56
N SER A 188 66.54 28.26 9.97
CA SER A 188 65.95 28.80 11.20
C SER A 188 64.86 29.82 10.83
N LEU A 189 63.61 29.57 11.23
CA LEU A 189 62.48 30.51 11.15
C LEU A 189 62.36 31.30 12.47
N GLN A 190 61.45 32.27 12.58
CA GLN A 190 61.31 33.10 13.80
C GLN A 190 61.09 32.26 15.07
N ASN A 191 60.12 31.33 15.08
CA ASN A 191 59.83 30.47 16.24
C ASN A 191 60.18 28.98 16.05
N ASN A 192 60.44 28.55 14.81
CA ASN A 192 60.66 27.15 14.45
C ASN A 192 62.00 26.95 13.74
N ILE A 193 62.58 25.76 13.84
CA ILE A 193 63.78 25.33 13.13
C ILE A 193 63.38 24.19 12.22
N LEU A 194 63.79 24.27 10.96
CA LEU A 194 63.59 23.21 10.00
C LEU A 194 64.86 22.37 9.95
N ALA A 195 64.76 21.11 10.38
CA ALA A 195 65.87 20.19 10.45
C ALA A 195 65.54 18.88 9.74
N GLN A 196 66.56 18.27 9.19
CA GLN A 196 66.52 16.92 8.65
C GLN A 196 67.11 15.97 9.69
N ILE A 197 66.37 14.94 10.05
CA ILE A 197 66.84 13.91 10.97
C ILE A 197 67.11 12.64 10.17
N VAL A 198 68.33 12.12 10.31
CA VAL A 198 68.77 10.85 9.72
C VAL A 198 68.94 9.84 10.83
N TYR A 199 68.25 8.71 10.74
CA TYR A 199 68.26 7.66 11.75
C TYR A 199 68.19 6.27 11.10
N LEU A 200 68.63 5.25 11.84
CA LEU A 200 68.56 3.86 11.38
C LEU A 200 67.10 3.36 11.41
N SER A 201 66.67 2.60 10.40
CA SER A 201 65.29 2.09 10.30
C SER A 201 64.84 1.28 11.52
N LYS A 202 65.78 0.67 12.26
CA LYS A 202 65.50 -0.06 13.52
C LYS A 202 65.02 0.84 14.67
N VAL A 203 65.33 2.13 14.64
CA VAL A 203 65.11 3.09 15.75
C VAL A 203 63.90 4.00 15.48
N GLU A 204 63.23 3.84 14.34
CA GLU A 204 62.07 4.64 13.91
C GLU A 204 60.99 4.77 15.00
N GLY A 205 60.67 3.68 15.70
CA GLY A 205 59.66 3.67 16.75
C GLY A 205 60.00 4.53 17.96
N LYS A 206 61.29 4.68 18.30
CA LYS A 206 61.75 5.54 19.39
C LYS A 206 61.85 7.00 18.95
N VAL A 207 62.40 7.25 17.75
CA VAL A 207 62.51 8.60 17.18
C VAL A 207 61.13 9.24 17.06
N LYS A 208 60.12 8.52 16.55
CA LYS A 208 58.74 9.04 16.48
C LYS A 208 58.12 9.36 17.84
N LYS A 209 58.50 8.64 18.92
CA LYS A 209 58.05 8.97 20.28
C LYS A 209 58.68 10.26 20.77
N VAL A 210 60.00 10.38 20.66
CA VAL A 210 60.75 11.59 21.05
C VAL A 210 60.28 12.83 20.28
N LEU A 211 59.99 12.67 18.99
CA LEU A 211 59.43 13.74 18.15
C LEU A 211 58.05 14.19 18.63
N LYS A 212 57.19 13.26 19.03
CA LYS A 212 55.88 13.58 19.62
C LYS A 212 56.02 14.26 20.99
N ASP A 213 56.91 13.76 21.85
CA ASP A 213 57.14 14.32 23.20
C ASP A 213 57.71 15.76 23.15
N CYS A 214 58.38 16.10 22.05
CA CYS A 214 58.91 17.44 21.80
C CYS A 214 57.99 18.33 20.95
N ASP A 215 56.74 17.93 20.69
CA ASP A 215 55.79 18.63 19.80
C ASP A 215 56.38 19.00 18.42
N CYS A 216 57.23 18.13 17.88
CA CYS A 216 57.86 18.34 16.58
C CYS A 216 56.92 17.89 15.46
N ILE A 217 56.80 18.70 14.41
CA ILE A 217 55.94 18.39 13.26
C ILE A 217 56.79 17.67 12.21
N THR A 218 56.43 16.42 11.91
CA THR A 218 57.03 15.68 10.80
C THR A 218 56.37 16.09 9.48
N LEU A 219 57.16 16.52 8.51
CA LEU A 219 56.65 16.88 7.19
C LEU A 219 56.72 15.66 6.26
N ASP A 220 55.56 15.22 5.78
CA ASP A 220 55.46 14.12 4.83
C ASP A 220 55.73 14.64 3.42
N ILE A 221 56.95 14.41 2.95
CA ILE A 221 57.41 14.85 1.65
C ILE A 221 57.60 13.62 0.75
N PRO A 222 57.06 13.62 -0.49
CA PRO A 222 57.23 12.51 -1.42
C PRO A 222 58.69 12.43 -1.90
N SER A 223 59.21 11.21 -2.00
CA SER A 223 60.55 10.92 -2.52
C SER A 223 60.58 11.01 -4.05
N LEU A 224 60.50 12.24 -4.56
CA LEU A 224 60.58 12.55 -5.99
C LEU A 224 61.98 13.06 -6.35
N ASN A 225 62.44 12.74 -7.57
CA ASN A 225 63.72 13.22 -8.13
C ASN A 225 63.63 14.65 -8.68
N ILE A 226 62.97 15.54 -7.95
CA ILE A 226 62.68 16.92 -8.34
C ILE A 226 63.46 17.89 -7.43
N THR A 227 63.72 19.11 -7.90
CA THR A 227 64.34 20.15 -7.06
C THR A 227 63.34 20.81 -6.11
N VAL A 228 63.81 21.39 -5.00
CA VAL A 228 62.96 22.14 -4.06
C VAL A 228 62.20 23.28 -4.76
N SER A 229 62.81 23.93 -5.75
CA SER A 229 62.17 25.02 -6.52
C SER A 229 61.03 24.53 -7.42
N GLU A 230 61.17 23.38 -8.07
CA GLU A 230 60.13 22.77 -8.89
C GLU A 230 58.99 22.21 -8.02
N TYR A 231 59.31 21.65 -6.85
CA TYR A 231 58.29 21.17 -5.92
C TYR A 231 57.52 22.29 -5.24
N LYS A 232 58.14 23.46 -5.01
CA LYS A 232 57.41 24.66 -4.61
C LYS A 232 56.32 24.99 -5.64
N LYS A 233 56.65 24.99 -6.94
CA LYS A 233 55.65 25.22 -8.00
C LYS A 233 54.55 24.16 -7.98
N HIS A 234 54.91 22.89 -7.82
CA HIS A 234 53.94 21.80 -7.72
C HIS A 234 52.97 21.97 -6.54
N ILE A 235 53.46 22.39 -5.36
CA ILE A 235 52.61 22.68 -4.20
C ILE A 235 51.71 23.87 -4.46
N GLU A 236 52.22 24.93 -5.11
CA GLU A 236 51.41 26.09 -5.48
C GLU A 236 50.28 25.71 -6.46
N GLU A 237 50.59 24.90 -7.47
CA GLU A 237 49.60 24.34 -8.40
C GLU A 237 48.58 23.44 -7.69
N GLU A 238 49.01 22.56 -6.79
CA GLU A 238 48.12 21.72 -6.00
C GLU A 238 47.23 22.53 -5.05
N ILE A 239 47.73 23.61 -4.45
CA ILE A 239 46.93 24.52 -3.64
C ILE A 239 45.88 25.21 -4.50
N VAL A 240 46.24 25.70 -5.69
CA VAL A 240 45.29 26.32 -6.63
C VAL A 240 44.23 25.32 -7.08
N LYS A 241 44.63 24.09 -7.42
CA LYS A 241 43.71 23.01 -7.81
C LYS A 241 42.79 22.56 -6.68
N THR A 242 43.32 22.39 -5.48
CA THR A 242 42.52 21.97 -4.31
C THR A 242 41.60 23.08 -3.84
N SER A 243 42.03 24.34 -3.94
CA SER A 243 41.19 25.50 -3.59
C SER A 243 40.08 25.75 -4.62
N SER A 244 40.33 25.53 -5.91
CA SER A 244 39.28 25.57 -6.93
C SER A 244 38.26 24.45 -6.73
N GLN A 245 38.71 23.23 -6.40
CA GLN A 245 37.82 22.11 -6.03
C GLN A 245 37.03 22.39 -4.73
N TYR A 246 37.66 23.01 -3.73
CA TYR A 246 36.96 23.42 -2.51
C TYR A 246 35.85 24.43 -2.81
N ASN A 247 36.16 25.45 -3.62
CA ASN A 247 35.20 26.47 -4.01
C ASN A 247 34.06 25.89 -4.86
N SER A 248 34.35 24.96 -5.79
CA SER A 248 33.33 24.32 -6.61
C SER A 248 32.37 23.48 -5.77
N VAL A 249 32.89 22.65 -4.85
CA VAL A 249 32.07 21.84 -3.94
C VAL A 249 31.29 22.74 -2.96
N SER A 250 31.90 23.83 -2.48
CA SER A 250 31.19 24.81 -1.64
C SER A 250 30.07 25.53 -2.39
N SER A 251 30.24 25.81 -3.69
CA SER A 251 29.20 26.38 -4.54
C SER A 251 28.08 25.38 -4.79
N GLU A 252 28.43 24.13 -5.09
CA GLU A 252 27.47 23.05 -5.34
C GLU A 252 26.52 22.83 -4.15
N ILE A 253 27.06 22.84 -2.91
CA ILE A 253 26.24 22.78 -1.69
C ILE A 253 25.31 24.01 -1.60
N ALA A 254 25.80 25.21 -1.88
CA ALA A 254 25.01 26.44 -1.82
C ALA A 254 23.89 26.44 -2.88
N ASP A 255 24.18 25.97 -4.09
CA ASP A 255 23.22 25.88 -5.20
C ASP A 255 22.12 24.85 -4.92
N LEU A 256 22.49 23.69 -4.34
CA LEU A 256 21.52 22.67 -3.93
C LEU A 256 20.58 23.16 -2.83
N ILE A 257 21.13 23.87 -1.84
CA ILE A 257 20.29 24.46 -0.78
C ILE A 257 19.43 25.58 -1.35
N GLY A 258 19.97 26.44 -2.22
CA GLY A 258 19.22 27.50 -2.88
C GLY A 258 18.02 27.00 -3.67
N LYS A 259 18.20 25.89 -4.42
CA LYS A 259 17.10 25.24 -5.16
C LYS A 259 15.97 24.72 -4.27
N HIS A 260 16.31 24.24 -3.07
CA HIS A 260 15.34 23.67 -2.11
C HIS A 260 15.02 24.60 -0.94
N ALA A 261 15.42 25.87 -1.00
CA ALA A 261 15.31 26.78 0.13
C ALA A 261 13.84 27.03 0.51
N ASN A 262 12.93 27.09 -0.47
CA ASN A 262 11.50 27.22 -0.23
C ASN A 262 10.92 26.00 0.50
N ASP A 263 11.29 24.79 0.07
CA ASP A 263 10.86 23.53 0.69
C ASP A 263 11.31 23.46 2.16
N ILE A 264 12.55 23.87 2.44
CA ILE A 264 13.11 23.90 3.80
C ILE A 264 12.33 24.91 4.67
N ALA A 265 12.05 26.11 4.13
CA ALA A 265 11.32 27.15 4.84
C ALA A 265 9.90 26.71 5.20
N ILE A 266 9.17 26.12 4.25
CA ILE A 266 7.82 25.59 4.47
C ILE A 266 7.85 24.46 5.51
N ALA A 267 8.76 23.50 5.34
CA ALA A 267 8.90 22.38 6.28
C ALA A 267 9.24 22.84 7.70
N LYS A 268 10.06 23.90 7.86
CA LYS A 268 10.39 24.49 9.16
C LYS A 268 9.16 25.11 9.82
N VAL A 269 8.41 25.95 9.11
CA VAL A 269 7.20 26.59 9.64
C VAL A 269 6.16 25.53 10.03
N LEU A 270 5.97 24.53 9.18
CA LEU A 270 5.08 23.40 9.47
C LEU A 270 5.51 22.64 10.72
N LEU A 271 6.80 22.29 10.81
CA LEU A 271 7.36 21.55 11.92
C LEU A 271 7.20 22.31 13.24
N GLU A 272 7.56 23.60 13.29
CA GLU A 272 7.46 24.40 14.51
C GLU A 272 6.00 24.47 15.00
N ASN A 273 5.05 24.73 14.09
CA ASN A 273 3.63 24.76 14.42
C ASN A 273 3.12 23.41 14.97
N VAL A 274 3.53 22.30 14.35
CA VAL A 274 3.07 20.96 14.78
C VAL A 274 3.74 20.55 16.09
N ILE A 275 5.02 20.87 16.31
CA ILE A 275 5.69 20.61 17.60
C ILE A 275 5.00 21.37 18.73
N GLU A 276 4.71 22.65 18.55
CA GLU A 276 4.00 23.45 19.56
C GLU A 276 2.62 22.88 19.86
N LYS A 277 1.86 22.50 18.81
CA LYS A 277 0.58 21.81 18.98
C LYS A 277 0.74 20.55 19.82
N VAL A 278 1.66 19.65 19.46
CA VAL A 278 1.88 18.38 20.16
C VAL A 278 2.31 18.59 21.63
N ARG A 279 3.13 19.61 21.92
CA ARG A 279 3.53 19.96 23.29
C ARG A 279 2.35 20.38 24.14
N VAL A 280 1.47 21.23 23.61
CA VAL A 280 0.23 21.65 24.29
C VAL A 280 -0.65 20.44 24.57
N PHE A 281 -0.85 19.56 23.59
CA PHE A 281 -1.62 18.32 23.77
C PHE A 281 -1.02 17.40 24.84
N LYS A 282 0.30 17.25 24.88
CA LYS A 282 0.99 16.46 25.89
C LYS A 282 0.76 17.02 27.30
N ALA A 283 0.88 18.34 27.48
CA ALA A 283 0.62 18.99 28.76
C ALA A 283 -0.84 18.81 29.22
N LEU A 284 -1.78 18.91 28.27
CA LEU A 284 -3.21 18.76 28.54
C LEU A 284 -3.62 17.32 28.87
N ILE A 285 -2.96 16.30 28.29
CA ILE A 285 -3.13 14.89 28.67
C ILE A 285 -2.66 14.66 30.10
N SER A 286 -1.47 15.16 30.46
CA SER A 286 -0.95 15.06 31.83
C SER A 286 -1.87 15.75 32.85
N ALA A 287 -2.59 16.79 32.42
CA ALA A 287 -3.56 17.51 33.24
C ALA A 287 -5.01 16.96 33.15
N ARG A 288 -5.23 15.84 32.44
CA ARG A 288 -6.54 15.17 32.25
C ARG A 288 -7.67 16.03 31.62
N TYR A 289 -7.31 17.09 30.89
CA TYR A 289 -8.27 17.98 30.22
C TYR A 289 -8.63 17.55 28.79
N ILE A 290 -8.05 16.44 28.32
CA ILE A 290 -8.20 15.94 26.96
C ILE A 290 -8.59 14.48 26.98
N LYS A 291 -9.44 14.11 26.03
CA LYS A 291 -9.85 12.74 25.75
C LYS A 291 -9.53 12.36 24.32
N GLY A 292 -9.17 11.09 24.12
CA GLY A 292 -8.94 10.52 22.80
C GLY A 292 -10.07 9.60 22.39
N ILE A 293 -10.47 9.66 21.13
CA ILE A 293 -11.43 8.77 20.51
C ILE A 293 -10.73 8.07 19.36
N GLU A 294 -10.87 6.75 19.27
CA GLU A 294 -10.45 5.95 18.14
C GLU A 294 -11.69 5.37 17.45
N GLY A 295 -11.75 5.42 16.12
CA GLY A 295 -12.85 4.83 15.37
C GLY A 295 -12.48 4.55 13.92
N TRP A 296 -13.20 3.62 13.30
CA TRP A 296 -13.04 3.32 11.89
C TRP A 296 -13.97 4.18 11.05
N ILE A 297 -13.40 4.86 10.07
CA ILE A 297 -14.15 5.69 9.13
C ILE A 297 -13.89 5.28 7.67
N PRO A 298 -14.88 5.41 6.78
CA PRO A 298 -14.67 5.20 5.36
C PRO A 298 -13.83 6.34 4.76
N VAL A 299 -12.90 5.99 3.87
CA VAL A 299 -12.01 6.97 3.21
C VAL A 299 -12.80 8.04 2.44
N SER A 300 -13.98 7.70 1.91
CA SER A 300 -14.84 8.64 1.18
C SER A 300 -15.39 9.79 2.05
N ILE A 301 -15.43 9.61 3.37
CA ILE A 301 -16.01 10.58 4.32
C ILE A 301 -14.93 11.45 4.96
N LYS A 302 -13.64 11.15 4.76
CA LYS A 302 -12.50 11.86 5.37
C LYS A 302 -12.59 13.38 5.23
N SER A 303 -12.82 13.89 4.02
CA SER A 303 -12.95 15.34 3.76
C SER A 303 -14.16 15.95 4.45
N LYS A 304 -15.30 15.25 4.44
CA LYS A 304 -16.53 15.71 5.09
C LYS A 304 -16.38 15.78 6.61
N LEU A 305 -15.71 14.79 7.22
CA LEU A 305 -15.41 14.77 8.64
C LEU A 305 -14.60 16.00 9.04
N LEU A 306 -13.50 16.27 8.31
CA LEU A 306 -12.61 17.41 8.59
C LEU A 306 -13.37 18.74 8.54
N ASN A 307 -14.17 18.97 7.50
CA ASN A 307 -14.97 20.19 7.37
C ASN A 307 -15.95 20.39 8.54
N ILE A 308 -16.55 19.30 9.05
CA ILE A 308 -17.48 19.37 10.18
C ILE A 308 -16.73 19.61 11.49
N LEU A 309 -15.59 18.97 11.69
CA LEU A 309 -14.76 19.19 12.88
C LEU A 309 -14.21 20.62 12.94
N ASP A 310 -13.76 21.16 11.80
CA ASP A 310 -13.27 22.55 11.71
C ASP A 310 -14.36 23.58 12.02
N SER A 311 -15.59 23.34 11.55
CA SER A 311 -16.70 24.26 11.75
C SER A 311 -17.36 24.17 13.14
N GLN A 312 -17.42 22.97 13.74
CA GLN A 312 -18.21 22.75 14.97
C GLN A 312 -17.37 22.54 16.23
N VAL A 313 -16.14 22.03 16.12
CA VAL A 313 -15.25 21.74 17.25
C VAL A 313 -14.10 22.75 17.30
N GLY A 314 -13.45 22.97 16.16
CA GLY A 314 -12.33 23.90 15.97
C GLY A 314 -11.02 23.47 16.65
N ARG A 315 -11.08 23.02 17.91
CA ARG A 315 -9.92 22.61 18.72
C ARG A 315 -9.82 21.09 18.80
N TYR A 316 -9.17 20.49 17.80
CA TYR A 316 -8.93 19.05 17.76
C TYR A 316 -7.58 18.70 17.13
N MET A 317 -7.13 17.48 17.36
CA MET A 317 -6.04 16.86 16.64
C MET A 317 -6.52 15.51 16.12
N ILE A 318 -6.36 15.28 14.82
CA ILE A 318 -6.75 14.04 14.16
C ILE A 318 -5.55 13.39 13.50
N SER A 319 -5.45 12.06 13.61
CA SER A 319 -4.52 11.25 12.83
C SER A 319 -5.30 10.14 12.12
N PHE A 320 -4.93 9.86 10.87
CA PHE A 320 -5.47 8.75 10.11
C PHE A 320 -4.38 7.70 9.92
N SER A 321 -4.71 6.45 10.15
CA SER A 321 -3.82 5.33 9.93
C SER A 321 -4.51 4.22 9.14
N LYS A 322 -3.74 3.59 8.25
CA LYS A 322 -4.19 2.40 7.53
C LYS A 322 -4.27 1.20 8.48
N PRO A 323 -5.15 0.22 8.21
CA PRO A 323 -5.23 -0.99 9.03
C PRO A 323 -3.87 -1.67 9.12
N ARG A 324 -3.42 -2.03 10.33
CA ARG A 324 -2.18 -2.78 10.52
C ARG A 324 -2.41 -4.26 10.21
N SER A 325 -1.33 -4.98 9.87
CA SER A 325 -1.40 -6.43 9.67
C SER A 325 -1.92 -7.13 10.93
N GLY A 326 -3.09 -7.77 10.84
CA GLY A 326 -3.77 -8.45 11.95
C GLY A 326 -4.96 -7.70 12.54
N GLU A 327 -5.17 -6.42 12.20
CA GLU A 327 -6.42 -5.72 12.52
C GLU A 327 -7.49 -6.06 11.48
N GLU A 328 -8.69 -6.44 11.94
CA GLU A 328 -9.87 -6.65 11.08
C GLU A 328 -10.77 -5.40 11.14
N PRO A 329 -10.67 -4.48 10.16
CA PRO A 329 -11.55 -3.32 10.14
C PRO A 329 -13.00 -3.74 9.86
N PRO A 330 -13.98 -2.95 10.31
CA PRO A 330 -15.39 -3.20 10.02
C PRO A 330 -15.66 -3.14 8.53
N THR A 331 -16.57 -3.98 8.06
CA THR A 331 -16.89 -4.09 6.65
C THR A 331 -18.11 -3.23 6.33
N LYS A 332 -17.93 -2.27 5.41
CA LYS A 332 -19.03 -1.47 4.87
C LYS A 332 -19.21 -1.80 3.38
N THR A 333 -20.38 -2.31 3.01
CA THR A 333 -20.71 -2.63 1.62
C THR A 333 -20.96 -1.34 0.82
N CYS A 334 -20.49 -1.31 -0.43
CA CYS A 334 -20.61 -0.14 -1.31
C CYS A 334 -21.25 -0.56 -2.65
N ASN A 335 -22.53 -0.94 -2.60
CA ASN A 335 -23.27 -1.38 -3.78
C ASN A 335 -24.05 -0.23 -4.45
N PRO A 336 -24.18 -0.23 -5.79
CA PRO A 336 -24.98 0.76 -6.52
C PRO A 336 -26.47 0.63 -6.16
N LYS A 337 -27.24 1.71 -6.36
CA LYS A 337 -28.64 1.84 -5.87
C LYS A 337 -29.55 0.64 -6.21
N GLY A 338 -29.43 0.06 -7.41
CA GLY A 338 -30.22 -1.11 -7.82
C GLY A 338 -29.83 -2.41 -7.11
N ILE A 339 -28.52 -2.66 -6.95
CA ILE A 339 -27.97 -3.86 -6.29
C ILE A 339 -28.09 -3.75 -4.76
N ARG A 340 -28.05 -2.54 -4.21
CA ARG A 340 -28.10 -2.25 -2.77
C ARG A 340 -29.35 -2.82 -2.09
N ASN A 341 -30.44 -3.04 -2.84
CA ASN A 341 -31.67 -3.64 -2.32
C ASN A 341 -31.45 -5.09 -1.84
N PHE A 342 -30.54 -5.83 -2.47
CA PHE A 342 -30.26 -7.24 -2.16
C PHE A 342 -29.26 -7.43 -1.01
N GLU A 343 -28.67 -6.35 -0.47
CA GLU A 343 -27.78 -6.44 0.68
C GLU A 343 -28.45 -7.04 1.92
N VAL A 344 -29.78 -6.95 2.01
CA VAL A 344 -30.55 -7.54 3.10
C VAL A 344 -30.33 -9.05 3.15
N LEU A 345 -30.37 -9.73 1.98
CA LEU A 345 -30.12 -11.18 1.91
C LEU A 345 -28.71 -11.54 2.33
N THR A 346 -27.71 -10.81 1.80
CA THR A 346 -26.31 -11.02 2.16
C THR A 346 -26.11 -10.90 3.68
N LYS A 347 -26.67 -9.85 4.29
CA LYS A 347 -26.55 -9.61 5.73
C LYS A 347 -27.23 -10.68 6.60
N THR A 348 -28.29 -11.31 6.12
CA THR A 348 -28.96 -12.43 6.83
C THR A 348 -28.05 -13.66 6.91
N TYR A 349 -27.26 -13.94 5.88
CA TYR A 349 -26.29 -15.05 5.89
C TYR A 349 -24.98 -14.70 6.61
N GLY A 350 -24.61 -13.42 6.61
CA GLY A 350 -23.43 -12.92 7.31
C GLY A 350 -22.77 -11.77 6.54
N VAL A 351 -22.17 -10.85 7.28
CA VAL A 351 -21.42 -9.74 6.66
C VAL A 351 -20.12 -10.30 6.06
N PRO A 352 -19.80 -10.03 4.78
CA PRO A 352 -18.56 -10.50 4.18
C PRO A 352 -17.36 -9.91 4.93
N LYS A 353 -16.21 -10.60 4.92
CA LYS A 353 -15.00 -10.04 5.53
C LYS A 353 -14.50 -8.85 4.72
N TYR A 354 -13.75 -7.96 5.37
CA TYR A 354 -13.26 -6.72 4.75
C TYR A 354 -12.44 -6.93 3.47
N ASN A 355 -11.67 -8.02 3.42
CA ASN A 355 -10.83 -8.36 2.27
C ASN A 355 -11.50 -9.33 1.28
N GLU A 356 -12.78 -9.65 1.47
CA GLU A 356 -13.54 -10.53 0.61
C GLU A 356 -14.37 -9.76 -0.41
N TRP A 357 -14.80 -10.49 -1.44
CA TRP A 357 -15.74 -9.96 -2.42
C TRP A 357 -17.14 -10.07 -1.88
N ASP A 358 -17.91 -9.01 -2.09
CA ASP A 358 -19.30 -8.98 -1.70
C ASP A 358 -20.13 -9.78 -2.74
N PRO A 359 -20.88 -10.82 -2.31
CA PRO A 359 -21.70 -11.63 -3.21
C PRO A 359 -22.99 -10.93 -3.65
N THR A 360 -23.33 -9.77 -3.08
CA THR A 360 -24.58 -9.06 -3.33
C THR A 360 -24.86 -8.80 -4.83
N PRO A 361 -23.89 -8.42 -5.68
CA PRO A 361 -24.14 -8.26 -7.11
C PRO A 361 -24.61 -9.53 -7.79
N LEU A 362 -23.97 -10.68 -7.53
CA LEU A 362 -24.36 -11.96 -8.10
C LEU A 362 -25.78 -12.35 -7.65
N LEU A 363 -26.06 -12.17 -6.36
CA LEU A 363 -27.38 -12.41 -5.78
C LEU A 363 -28.45 -11.50 -6.39
N ALA A 364 -28.13 -10.22 -6.67
CA ALA A 364 -29.07 -9.28 -7.25
C ALA A 364 -29.55 -9.68 -8.65
N TYR A 365 -28.75 -10.44 -9.40
CA TYR A 365 -29.14 -10.97 -10.71
C TYR A 365 -29.78 -12.35 -10.61
N SER A 366 -29.19 -13.28 -9.86
CA SER A 366 -29.65 -14.67 -9.81
C SER A 366 -30.93 -14.83 -8.99
N PHE A 367 -31.06 -14.10 -7.88
CA PHE A 367 -32.21 -14.25 -6.98
C PHE A 367 -33.55 -13.89 -7.64
N PRO A 368 -33.73 -12.72 -8.31
CA PRO A 368 -34.99 -12.42 -8.97
C PRO A 368 -35.34 -13.41 -10.07
N VAL A 369 -34.34 -13.89 -10.83
CA VAL A 369 -34.53 -14.87 -11.90
C VAL A 369 -35.00 -16.20 -11.34
N PHE A 370 -34.33 -16.73 -10.31
CA PHE A 370 -34.73 -18.00 -9.69
C PHE A 370 -36.09 -17.89 -9.01
N PHE A 371 -36.34 -16.79 -8.31
CA PHE A 371 -37.64 -16.52 -7.70
C PHE A 371 -38.75 -16.45 -8.75
N GLY A 372 -38.49 -15.76 -9.87
CA GLY A 372 -39.44 -15.67 -10.98
C GLY A 372 -39.73 -17.01 -11.63
N LEU A 373 -38.71 -17.87 -11.80
CA LEU A 373 -38.88 -19.24 -12.31
C LEU A 373 -39.61 -20.17 -11.33
N MET A 374 -39.44 -19.98 -10.01
CA MET A 374 -40.15 -20.76 -8.99
C MET A 374 -41.60 -20.34 -8.81
N LEU A 375 -41.90 -19.03 -8.85
CA LEU A 375 -43.28 -18.55 -8.66
C LEU A 375 -44.09 -18.60 -9.97
N GLY A 376 -43.46 -18.24 -11.09
CA GLY A 376 -43.94 -18.55 -12.44
C GLY A 376 -45.33 -18.06 -12.83
N ASP A 377 -45.93 -17.07 -12.15
CA ASP A 377 -47.34 -16.68 -12.39
C ASP A 377 -47.53 -15.16 -12.36
N VAL A 378 -48.29 -14.66 -13.34
CA VAL A 378 -48.59 -13.22 -13.51
C VAL A 378 -49.34 -12.65 -12.31
N VAL A 379 -50.40 -13.33 -11.87
CA VAL A 379 -51.31 -12.83 -10.85
C VAL A 379 -50.68 -12.92 -9.47
N TYR A 380 -50.00 -14.02 -9.16
CA TYR A 380 -49.26 -14.12 -7.89
C TYR A 380 -48.11 -13.09 -7.82
N GLY A 381 -47.42 -12.81 -8.93
CA GLY A 381 -46.42 -11.74 -9.00
C GLY A 381 -47.03 -10.35 -8.70
N ILE A 382 -48.20 -10.04 -9.27
CA ILE A 382 -48.92 -8.78 -9.00
C ILE A 382 -49.39 -8.72 -7.55
N ILE A 383 -49.95 -9.80 -7.01
CA ILE A 383 -50.38 -9.87 -5.60
C ILE A 383 -49.20 -9.62 -4.67
N LEU A 384 -48.02 -10.17 -4.99
CA LEU A 384 -46.80 -9.94 -4.20
C LEU A 384 -46.37 -8.47 -4.22
N ILE A 385 -46.46 -7.79 -5.38
CA ILE A 385 -46.20 -6.35 -5.50
C ILE A 385 -47.23 -5.56 -4.68
N LEU A 386 -48.52 -5.88 -4.77
CA LEU A 386 -49.56 -5.19 -4.01
C LEU A 386 -49.41 -5.38 -2.50
N THR A 387 -49.07 -6.59 -2.08
CA THR A 387 -48.81 -6.94 -0.66
C THR A 387 -47.60 -6.17 -0.14
N ALA A 388 -46.49 -6.14 -0.90
CA ALA A 388 -45.31 -5.35 -0.55
C ALA A 388 -45.61 -3.84 -0.49
N LYS A 389 -46.56 -3.35 -1.30
CA LYS A 389 -46.96 -1.93 -1.31
C LYS A 389 -47.86 -1.53 -0.14
N TYR A 390 -48.90 -2.32 0.15
CA TYR A 390 -49.99 -1.92 1.05
C TYR A 390 -49.97 -2.60 2.42
N ILE A 391 -49.45 -3.83 2.51
CA ILE A 391 -49.50 -4.65 3.72
C ILE A 391 -48.20 -4.54 4.50
N LEU A 392 -47.05 -4.54 3.82
CA LEU A 392 -45.74 -4.54 4.49
C LEU A 392 -45.54 -3.31 5.39
N ASP A 393 -46.02 -2.14 4.96
CA ASP A 393 -45.90 -0.89 5.74
C ASP A 393 -46.74 -0.92 7.03
N ARG A 394 -47.75 -1.79 7.13
CA ARG A 394 -48.60 -1.96 8.33
C ARG A 394 -48.11 -3.06 9.27
N MET A 395 -47.30 -3.99 8.78
CA MET A 395 -46.81 -5.14 9.54
C MET A 395 -45.49 -4.86 10.27
N VAL A 396 -44.86 -3.71 10.03
CA VAL A 396 -43.55 -3.40 10.63
C VAL A 396 -43.59 -2.10 11.42
N GLU A 397 -42.97 -2.12 12.60
CA GLU A 397 -42.95 -1.00 13.55
C GLU A 397 -42.28 0.27 12.99
N ASN A 398 -41.29 0.12 12.10
CA ASN A 398 -40.50 1.24 11.54
C ASN A 398 -40.41 1.19 10.01
N PRO A 399 -41.51 1.44 9.26
CA PRO A 399 -41.56 1.25 7.81
C PRO A 399 -40.54 2.10 7.02
N GLU A 400 -40.08 3.21 7.59
CA GLU A 400 -39.06 4.07 6.96
C GLU A 400 -37.61 3.58 7.12
N SER A 401 -37.38 2.51 7.87
CA SER A 401 -36.02 1.99 8.04
C SER A 401 -35.40 1.57 6.71
N GLU A 402 -34.09 1.80 6.58
CA GLU A 402 -33.38 1.51 5.32
C GLU A 402 -33.51 0.04 4.92
N SER A 403 -33.52 -0.88 5.89
CA SER A 403 -33.62 -2.33 5.68
C SER A 403 -34.98 -2.74 5.10
N ILE A 404 -36.08 -2.19 5.60
CA ILE A 404 -37.43 -2.52 5.11
C ILE A 404 -37.64 -1.96 3.71
N ARG A 405 -37.16 -0.73 3.45
CA ARG A 405 -37.23 -0.17 2.09
C ARG A 405 -36.47 -1.03 1.08
N LYS A 406 -35.30 -1.56 1.45
CA LYS A 406 -34.54 -2.50 0.60
C LYS A 406 -35.31 -3.80 0.37
N LEU A 407 -35.91 -4.36 1.42
CA LEU A 407 -36.75 -5.56 1.32
C LEU A 407 -37.95 -5.34 0.39
N LYS A 408 -38.66 -4.22 0.52
CA LYS A 408 -39.79 -3.84 -0.33
C LYS A 408 -39.38 -3.75 -1.81
N ASN A 409 -38.27 -3.07 -2.09
CA ASN A 409 -37.73 -2.98 -3.45
C ASN A 409 -37.32 -4.34 -4.00
N MET A 410 -36.73 -5.21 -3.17
CA MET A 410 -36.40 -6.58 -3.56
C MET A 410 -37.65 -7.37 -3.95
N LEU A 411 -38.70 -7.31 -3.12
CA LEU A 411 -39.99 -7.95 -3.42
C LEU A 411 -40.63 -7.41 -4.70
N TYR A 412 -40.53 -6.10 -4.97
CA TYR A 412 -41.00 -5.54 -6.24
C TYR A 412 -40.26 -6.11 -7.44
N ILE A 413 -38.93 -6.16 -7.39
CA ILE A 413 -38.13 -6.72 -8.48
C ILE A 413 -38.50 -8.19 -8.70
N SER A 414 -38.55 -8.98 -7.62
CA SER A 414 -38.92 -10.39 -7.66
C SER A 414 -40.36 -10.62 -8.19
N GLY A 415 -41.32 -9.81 -7.76
CA GLY A 415 -42.71 -9.87 -8.24
C GLY A 415 -42.84 -9.51 -9.73
N ILE A 416 -42.11 -8.49 -10.19
CA ILE A 416 -42.04 -8.14 -11.61
C ILE A 416 -41.44 -9.29 -12.41
N THR A 417 -40.33 -9.89 -11.94
CA THR A 417 -39.71 -11.03 -12.63
C THR A 417 -40.64 -12.23 -12.68
N ALA A 418 -41.35 -12.55 -11.59
CA ALA A 418 -42.36 -13.61 -11.57
C ALA A 418 -43.49 -13.35 -12.57
N SER A 419 -43.98 -12.10 -12.66
CA SER A 419 -45.02 -11.77 -13.64
C SER A 419 -44.51 -11.86 -15.09
N ILE A 420 -43.26 -11.49 -15.35
CA ILE A 420 -42.65 -11.64 -16.68
C ILE A 420 -42.51 -13.11 -17.05
N VAL A 421 -41.99 -13.95 -16.14
CA VAL A 421 -41.85 -15.39 -16.38
C VAL A 421 -43.21 -16.06 -16.57
N GLY A 422 -44.20 -15.73 -15.73
CA GLY A 422 -45.56 -16.25 -15.87
C GLY A 422 -46.22 -15.82 -17.17
N PHE A 423 -45.96 -14.61 -17.65
CA PHE A 423 -46.44 -14.15 -18.95
C PHE A 423 -45.84 -14.98 -20.10
N PHE A 424 -44.52 -15.25 -20.07
CA PHE A 424 -43.87 -16.11 -21.06
C PHE A 424 -44.28 -17.59 -20.94
N GLY A 425 -44.62 -18.06 -19.73
CA GLY A 425 -45.16 -19.39 -19.48
C GLY A 425 -46.65 -19.54 -19.78
N GLY A 426 -47.38 -18.44 -19.99
CA GLY A 426 -48.84 -18.44 -20.17
C GLY A 426 -49.63 -18.77 -18.90
N MET A 427 -49.05 -18.57 -17.72
CA MET A 427 -49.61 -18.95 -16.42
C MET A 427 -50.29 -17.74 -15.76
N PHE A 428 -51.62 -17.84 -15.58
CA PHE A 428 -52.45 -16.84 -14.91
C PHE A 428 -53.32 -17.55 -13.86
N LEU A 429 -52.99 -17.39 -12.57
CA LEU A 429 -53.61 -18.18 -11.50
C LEU A 429 -53.53 -19.70 -11.77
N GLY A 430 -52.40 -20.16 -12.32
CA GLY A 430 -52.21 -21.52 -12.85
C GLY A 430 -52.85 -21.76 -14.23
N GLN A 431 -53.23 -23.00 -14.53
CA GLN A 431 -53.83 -23.44 -15.80
C GLN A 431 -55.32 -23.05 -15.97
N THR A 432 -55.76 -21.92 -15.41
CA THR A 432 -57.19 -21.54 -15.40
C THR A 432 -57.76 -21.10 -16.75
N VAL A 433 -56.97 -21.10 -17.82
CA VAL A 433 -57.50 -20.96 -19.20
C VAL A 433 -58.21 -22.24 -19.68
N ASN A 434 -57.94 -23.41 -19.05
CA ASN A 434 -58.62 -24.68 -19.38
C ASN A 434 -59.50 -25.25 -18.25
N VAL A 435 -59.66 -24.55 -17.12
CA VAL A 435 -60.52 -25.04 -16.04
C VAL A 435 -61.94 -24.47 -16.23
N THR A 436 -62.81 -25.38 -16.63
CA THR A 436 -64.28 -25.31 -16.69
C THR A 436 -64.92 -24.87 -15.37
N GLY A 437 -64.85 -23.57 -15.07
CA GLY A 437 -65.58 -22.94 -13.96
C GLY A 437 -65.99 -21.50 -14.29
N ASN A 438 -67.02 -20.99 -13.62
CA ASN A 438 -67.62 -19.67 -13.91
C ASN A 438 -66.61 -18.50 -13.95
N PHE A 439 -65.50 -18.57 -13.21
CA PHE A 439 -64.43 -17.56 -13.25
C PHE A 439 -63.55 -17.63 -14.51
N GLY A 440 -63.28 -18.84 -15.03
CA GLY A 440 -62.53 -19.04 -16.27
C GLY A 440 -63.29 -18.54 -17.49
N SER A 441 -64.62 -18.67 -17.49
CA SER A 441 -65.50 -18.22 -18.60
C SER A 441 -65.58 -16.70 -18.82
N ILE A 442 -65.19 -15.90 -17.82
CA ILE A 442 -65.21 -14.42 -17.88
C ILE A 442 -63.87 -13.88 -18.39
N LEU A 443 -62.76 -14.51 -18.01
CA LEU A 443 -61.41 -14.11 -18.38
C LEU A 443 -60.93 -14.77 -19.68
N SER A 444 -61.41 -15.98 -19.99
CA SER A 444 -61.00 -16.72 -21.20
C SER A 444 -61.29 -15.96 -22.50
N PRO A 445 -62.42 -15.27 -22.73
CA PRO A 445 -62.68 -14.61 -24.02
C PRO A 445 -61.81 -13.37 -24.24
N ILE A 446 -61.27 -12.78 -23.17
CA ILE A 446 -60.48 -11.54 -23.21
C ILE A 446 -58.98 -11.86 -23.30
N LEU A 447 -58.50 -12.86 -22.56
CA LEU A 447 -57.09 -13.26 -22.58
C LEU A 447 -56.77 -14.29 -23.66
N SER A 448 -57.65 -15.22 -24.01
CA SER A 448 -57.33 -16.30 -24.95
C SER A 448 -56.96 -15.83 -26.36
N PRO A 449 -57.63 -14.82 -26.98
CA PRO A 449 -57.28 -14.40 -28.33
C PRO A 449 -55.92 -13.70 -28.36
N TYR A 450 -55.57 -12.95 -27.30
CA TYR A 450 -54.30 -12.26 -27.17
C TYR A 450 -53.16 -13.23 -26.84
N LEU A 451 -53.40 -14.22 -25.98
CA LEU A 451 -52.42 -15.25 -25.64
C LEU A 451 -52.12 -16.12 -26.86
N GLU A 452 -53.16 -16.57 -27.57
CA GLU A 452 -53.05 -17.40 -28.77
C GLU A 452 -52.38 -16.63 -29.92
N LEU A 453 -52.69 -15.34 -30.11
CA LEU A 453 -52.00 -14.46 -31.06
C LEU A 453 -50.54 -14.23 -30.69
N LEU A 454 -50.21 -13.98 -29.42
CA LEU A 454 -48.83 -13.69 -28.98
C LEU A 454 -47.93 -14.93 -29.05
N LEU A 455 -48.48 -16.09 -28.67
CA LEU A 455 -47.86 -17.39 -28.82
C LEU A 455 -47.65 -17.68 -30.33
N THR A 456 -48.69 -17.64 -31.17
CA THR A 456 -48.56 -17.96 -32.60
C THR A 456 -47.70 -16.98 -33.42
N SER A 457 -47.63 -15.70 -33.04
CA SER A 457 -46.94 -14.66 -33.83
C SER A 457 -45.44 -14.50 -33.52
N THR A 458 -44.94 -15.02 -32.41
CA THR A 458 -43.52 -14.89 -32.03
C THR A 458 -42.87 -16.25 -31.73
N PRO A 459 -42.06 -16.82 -32.65
CA PRO A 459 -41.48 -18.16 -32.49
C PRO A 459 -40.63 -18.33 -31.22
N ILE A 460 -40.05 -17.22 -30.74
CA ILE A 460 -39.26 -17.16 -29.51
C ILE A 460 -40.13 -17.40 -28.27
N VAL A 461 -41.32 -16.80 -28.21
CA VAL A 461 -42.23 -16.94 -27.06
C VAL A 461 -42.80 -18.36 -27.02
N ASN A 462 -43.11 -18.95 -28.18
CA ASN A 462 -43.52 -20.35 -28.27
C ASN A 462 -42.44 -21.34 -27.81
N SER A 463 -41.17 -21.05 -28.11
CA SER A 463 -40.07 -21.88 -27.62
C SER A 463 -39.91 -21.76 -26.11
N ILE A 464 -39.99 -20.55 -25.56
CA ILE A 464 -39.86 -20.34 -24.11
C ILE A 464 -41.06 -20.95 -23.36
N SER A 465 -42.28 -20.77 -23.84
CA SER A 465 -43.48 -21.32 -23.22
C SER A 465 -43.47 -22.85 -23.23
N SER A 466 -43.11 -23.48 -24.35
CA SER A 466 -42.98 -24.93 -24.45
C SER A 466 -41.84 -25.51 -23.60
N MET A 467 -40.83 -24.70 -23.26
CA MET A 467 -39.78 -25.09 -22.31
C MET A 467 -40.23 -25.00 -20.85
N LEU A 468 -41.08 -24.02 -20.51
CA LEU A 468 -41.59 -23.80 -19.16
C LEU A 468 -42.75 -24.74 -18.79
N ILE A 469 -43.62 -25.06 -19.75
CA ILE A 469 -44.82 -25.89 -19.52
C ILE A 469 -44.46 -27.38 -19.43
N ASN A 470 -43.50 -27.84 -20.24
CA ASN A 470 -43.14 -29.26 -20.26
C ASN A 470 -42.19 -29.61 -19.10
N PRO A 471 -42.57 -30.53 -18.20
CA PRO A 471 -41.78 -30.91 -17.03
C PRO A 471 -40.32 -31.24 -17.34
N LEU A 472 -40.11 -32.05 -18.38
CA LEU A 472 -38.79 -32.54 -18.75
C LEU A 472 -37.90 -31.40 -19.30
N ASN A 473 -38.46 -30.51 -20.11
CA ASN A 473 -37.74 -29.36 -20.65
C ASN A 473 -37.42 -28.34 -19.56
N PHE A 474 -38.31 -28.18 -18.58
CA PHE A 474 -38.09 -27.27 -17.47
C PHE A 474 -37.01 -27.78 -16.51
N ILE A 475 -36.95 -29.09 -16.25
CA ILE A 475 -35.84 -29.72 -15.52
C ILE A 475 -34.51 -29.52 -16.26
N ILE A 476 -34.48 -29.71 -17.59
CA ILE A 476 -33.28 -29.45 -18.39
C ILE A 476 -32.87 -27.98 -18.31
N LEU A 477 -33.83 -27.05 -18.42
CA LEU A 477 -33.58 -25.61 -18.27
C LEU A 477 -32.98 -25.28 -16.90
N ALA A 478 -33.56 -25.83 -15.83
CA ALA A 478 -33.06 -25.64 -14.47
C ALA A 478 -31.63 -26.17 -14.29
N LEU A 479 -31.32 -27.33 -14.87
CA LEU A 479 -29.96 -27.88 -14.88
C LEU A 479 -28.97 -27.01 -15.67
N VAL A 480 -29.37 -26.48 -16.83
CA VAL A 480 -28.53 -25.57 -17.62
C VAL A 480 -28.26 -24.28 -16.84
N ILE A 481 -29.28 -23.71 -16.20
CA ILE A 481 -29.14 -22.53 -15.34
C ILE A 481 -28.21 -22.82 -14.17
N GLY A 482 -28.38 -23.97 -13.52
CA GLY A 482 -27.50 -24.42 -12.43
C GLY A 482 -26.05 -24.57 -12.87
N LEU A 483 -25.83 -25.19 -14.02
CA LEU A 483 -24.49 -25.33 -14.61
C LEU A 483 -23.85 -23.97 -14.87
N ILE A 484 -24.58 -23.03 -15.49
CA ILE A 484 -24.08 -21.67 -15.76
C ILE A 484 -23.75 -20.94 -14.44
N HIS A 485 -24.64 -20.99 -13.46
CA HIS A 485 -24.46 -20.30 -12.19
C HIS A 485 -23.28 -20.88 -11.37
N VAL A 486 -23.15 -22.20 -11.32
CA VAL A 486 -22.00 -22.88 -10.68
C VAL A 486 -20.69 -22.53 -11.39
N ASN A 487 -20.67 -22.48 -12.72
CA ASN A 487 -19.47 -22.06 -13.47
C ASN A 487 -19.07 -20.61 -13.16
N ILE A 488 -20.03 -19.68 -13.06
CA ILE A 488 -19.76 -18.30 -12.62
C ILE A 488 -19.13 -18.30 -11.22
N ALA A 489 -19.68 -19.08 -10.28
CA ALA A 489 -19.13 -19.19 -8.93
C ALA A 489 -17.71 -19.76 -8.92
N LEU A 490 -17.41 -20.77 -9.74
CA LEU A 490 -16.07 -21.35 -9.89
C LEU A 490 -15.06 -20.36 -10.49
N ILE A 491 -15.48 -19.56 -11.48
CA ILE A 491 -14.63 -18.51 -12.07
C ILE A 491 -14.28 -17.44 -11.03
N VAL A 492 -15.27 -17.02 -10.22
CA VAL A 492 -15.05 -16.09 -9.11
C VAL A 492 -14.11 -16.73 -8.08
N SER A 493 -14.34 -17.98 -7.69
CA SER A 493 -13.46 -18.72 -6.77
C SER A 493 -12.01 -18.80 -7.29
N LEU A 494 -11.83 -19.09 -8.58
CA LEU A 494 -10.53 -19.15 -9.24
C LEU A 494 -9.83 -17.79 -9.21
N ALA A 495 -10.54 -16.71 -9.54
CA ALA A 495 -9.98 -15.36 -9.50
C ALA A 495 -9.57 -14.94 -8.08
N LYS A 496 -10.33 -15.36 -7.04
CA LYS A 496 -9.95 -15.17 -5.62
C LYS A 496 -8.68 -15.95 -5.28
N ALA A 497 -8.60 -17.21 -5.69
CA ALA A 497 -7.45 -18.08 -5.42
C ALA A 497 -6.16 -17.55 -6.07
N ILE A 498 -6.24 -17.03 -7.30
CA ILE A 498 -5.13 -16.36 -8.00
C ILE A 498 -4.68 -15.11 -7.22
N LYS A 499 -5.63 -14.27 -6.78
CA LYS A 499 -5.32 -13.05 -6.02
C LYS A 499 -4.64 -13.33 -4.69
N LEU A 500 -5.05 -14.40 -3.99
CA LEU A 500 -4.48 -14.83 -2.71
C LEU A 500 -3.24 -15.72 -2.87
N ARG A 501 -2.80 -16.02 -4.10
CA ARG A 501 -1.70 -16.95 -4.43
C ARG A 501 -1.86 -18.33 -3.78
N ASN A 502 -3.09 -18.80 -3.60
CA ASN A 502 -3.37 -20.13 -3.07
C ASN A 502 -3.32 -21.17 -4.20
N ILE A 503 -2.18 -21.85 -4.33
CA ILE A 503 -1.93 -22.84 -5.38
C ILE A 503 -2.95 -23.99 -5.33
N GLY A 504 -3.26 -24.50 -4.14
CA GLY A 504 -4.22 -25.59 -3.96
C GLY A 504 -5.61 -25.23 -4.49
N GLY A 505 -6.09 -24.03 -4.15
CA GLY A 505 -7.39 -23.53 -4.63
C GLY A 505 -7.43 -23.23 -6.14
N ILE A 506 -6.30 -22.83 -6.74
CA ILE A 506 -6.21 -22.64 -8.19
C ILE A 506 -6.39 -23.97 -8.91
N LEU A 507 -5.63 -25.00 -8.51
CA LEU A 507 -5.75 -26.33 -9.11
C LEU A 507 -7.15 -26.93 -8.89
N GLN A 508 -7.77 -26.71 -7.72
CA GLN A 508 -9.11 -27.21 -7.43
C GLN A 508 -10.12 -26.69 -8.45
N ASN A 509 -10.20 -25.36 -8.58
CA ASN A 509 -11.18 -24.72 -9.45
C ASN A 509 -10.91 -25.04 -10.93
N LEU A 510 -9.64 -25.11 -11.36
CA LEU A 510 -9.29 -25.53 -12.72
C LEU A 510 -9.69 -26.98 -12.97
N GLY A 511 -9.39 -27.89 -12.04
CA GLY A 511 -9.78 -29.29 -12.13
C GLY A 511 -11.30 -29.47 -12.24
N LEU A 512 -12.06 -28.71 -11.44
CA LEU A 512 -13.54 -28.72 -11.47
C LEU A 512 -14.14 -28.11 -12.74
N LEU A 513 -13.46 -27.15 -13.38
CA LEU A 513 -13.88 -26.63 -14.68
C LEU A 513 -13.58 -27.64 -15.81
N LEU A 514 -12.38 -28.23 -15.79
CA LEU A 514 -11.95 -29.20 -16.80
C LEU A 514 -12.82 -30.48 -16.76
N ILE A 515 -13.15 -30.99 -15.57
CA ILE A 515 -14.00 -32.19 -15.45
C ILE A 515 -15.40 -31.93 -16.01
N GLN A 516 -15.93 -30.70 -15.95
CA GLN A 516 -17.23 -30.38 -16.58
C GLN A 516 -17.10 -30.36 -18.10
N VAL A 517 -16.07 -29.69 -18.63
CA VAL A 517 -15.84 -29.56 -20.08
C VAL A 517 -15.61 -30.92 -20.75
N PHE A 518 -14.86 -31.82 -20.11
CA PHE A 518 -14.58 -33.15 -20.68
C PHE A 518 -15.59 -34.22 -20.24
N GLY A 519 -16.07 -34.16 -19.00
CA GLY A 519 -16.96 -35.17 -18.42
C GLY A 519 -18.39 -35.11 -18.95
N ILE A 520 -18.97 -33.91 -19.09
CA ILE A 520 -20.37 -33.77 -19.55
C ILE A 520 -20.54 -34.29 -20.98
N PRO A 521 -19.72 -33.89 -21.98
CA PRO A 521 -19.84 -34.42 -23.35
C PRO A 521 -19.57 -35.93 -23.42
N PHE A 522 -18.61 -36.43 -22.63
CA PHE A 522 -18.30 -37.86 -22.58
C PHE A 522 -19.48 -38.69 -22.07
N ILE A 523 -20.13 -38.25 -20.98
CA ILE A 523 -21.33 -38.92 -20.44
C ILE A 523 -22.47 -38.90 -21.46
N LEU A 524 -22.71 -37.77 -22.13
CA LEU A 524 -23.78 -37.66 -23.14
C LEU A 524 -23.56 -38.60 -24.33
N MET A 525 -22.32 -38.72 -24.81
CA MET A 525 -21.99 -39.58 -25.95
C MET A 525 -21.96 -41.07 -25.57
N SER A 526 -21.35 -41.40 -24.43
CA SER A 526 -21.14 -42.79 -24.01
C SER A 526 -22.38 -43.42 -23.36
N MET A 527 -23.06 -42.71 -22.45
CA MET A 527 -24.20 -43.26 -21.69
C MET A 527 -25.53 -43.02 -22.40
N PHE A 528 -25.73 -41.85 -23.00
CA PHE A 528 -27.00 -41.46 -23.62
C PHE A 528 -27.03 -41.64 -25.13
N LYS A 529 -25.93 -42.09 -25.75
CA LYS A 529 -25.76 -42.23 -27.21
C LYS A 529 -26.19 -40.97 -27.97
N TYR A 530 -25.98 -39.80 -27.36
CA TYR A 530 -26.32 -38.53 -27.96
C TYR A 530 -25.21 -38.12 -28.93
N ASP A 531 -25.58 -38.00 -30.19
CA ASP A 531 -24.64 -37.73 -31.27
C ASP A 531 -24.31 -36.23 -31.34
N ILE A 532 -23.10 -35.85 -30.90
CA ILE A 532 -22.61 -34.47 -31.00
C ILE A 532 -21.69 -34.36 -32.22
N PRO A 533 -22.13 -33.72 -33.33
CA PRO A 533 -21.40 -33.75 -34.61
C PRO A 533 -19.96 -33.23 -34.54
N ILE A 534 -19.71 -32.28 -33.62
CA ILE A 534 -18.42 -31.60 -33.44
C ILE A 534 -17.39 -32.47 -32.69
N LEU A 535 -17.84 -33.46 -31.91
CA LEU A 535 -16.99 -34.27 -31.02
C LEU A 535 -16.80 -35.72 -31.51
N ARG A 536 -17.35 -36.07 -32.67
CA ARG A 536 -17.19 -37.41 -33.26
C ARG A 536 -15.70 -37.73 -33.50
N GLY A 537 -15.23 -38.85 -32.94
CA GLY A 537 -13.82 -39.29 -33.05
C GLY A 537 -12.87 -38.71 -32.01
N LEU A 538 -13.32 -37.82 -31.12
CA LEU A 538 -12.50 -37.23 -30.05
C LEU A 538 -12.69 -37.93 -28.69
N GLU A 539 -13.25 -39.15 -28.66
CA GLU A 539 -13.57 -39.86 -27.41
C GLU A 539 -12.33 -40.12 -26.55
N SER A 540 -11.19 -40.43 -27.20
CA SER A 540 -9.89 -40.63 -26.53
C SER A 540 -9.34 -39.33 -25.93
N LEU A 541 -9.59 -38.19 -26.58
CA LEU A 541 -9.22 -36.86 -26.07
C LEU A 541 -10.09 -36.48 -24.86
N LEU A 542 -11.40 -36.78 -24.90
CA LEU A 542 -12.29 -36.57 -23.77
C LEU A 542 -11.88 -37.43 -22.56
N LEU A 543 -11.59 -38.71 -22.79
CA LEU A 543 -11.17 -39.63 -21.73
C LEU A 543 -9.84 -39.19 -21.10
N SER A 544 -8.85 -38.81 -21.92
CA SER A 544 -7.58 -38.28 -21.42
C SER A 544 -7.76 -36.96 -20.66
N GLY A 545 -8.65 -36.07 -21.13
CA GLY A 545 -9.03 -34.84 -20.42
C GLY A 545 -9.65 -35.10 -19.04
N ILE A 546 -10.51 -36.12 -18.93
CA ILE A 546 -11.08 -36.57 -17.65
C ILE A 546 -9.97 -37.05 -16.71
N ILE A 547 -9.07 -37.92 -17.17
CA ILE A 547 -7.96 -38.44 -16.36
C ILE A 547 -7.06 -37.30 -15.85
N VAL A 548 -6.72 -36.35 -16.73
CA VAL A 548 -5.93 -35.17 -16.35
C VAL A 548 -6.68 -34.34 -15.30
N SER A 549 -7.97 -34.08 -15.49
CA SER A 549 -8.76 -33.30 -14.54
C SER A 549 -8.85 -33.98 -13.17
N LEU A 550 -9.01 -35.30 -13.11
CA LEU A 550 -8.98 -36.07 -11.87
C LEU A 550 -7.62 -35.97 -11.18
N GLY A 551 -6.53 -36.11 -11.94
CA GLY A 551 -5.17 -35.93 -11.43
C GLY A 551 -4.96 -34.53 -10.82
N VAL A 552 -5.43 -33.47 -11.49
CA VAL A 552 -5.35 -32.10 -10.99
C VAL A 552 -6.16 -31.91 -9.70
N ILE A 553 -7.37 -32.47 -9.62
CA ILE A 553 -8.19 -32.41 -8.40
C ILE A 553 -7.52 -33.16 -7.25
N ILE A 554 -6.94 -34.34 -7.48
CA ILE A 554 -6.24 -35.12 -6.45
C ILE A 554 -5.02 -34.35 -5.93
N VAL A 555 -4.20 -33.78 -6.82
CA VAL A 555 -3.04 -32.96 -6.45
C VAL A 555 -3.48 -31.72 -5.68
N SER A 556 -4.57 -31.07 -6.10
CA SER A 556 -5.16 -29.94 -5.36
C SER A 556 -5.53 -30.33 -3.93
N GLN A 557 -6.28 -31.43 -3.75
CA GLN A 557 -6.73 -31.86 -2.43
C GLN A 557 -5.56 -32.29 -1.53
N LEU A 558 -4.51 -32.89 -2.11
CA LEU A 558 -3.26 -33.16 -1.41
C LEU A 558 -2.58 -31.87 -0.91
N LEU A 559 -2.62 -30.79 -1.69
CA LEU A 559 -2.04 -29.51 -1.26
C LEU A 559 -2.86 -28.84 -0.15
N ILE A 560 -4.18 -29.00 -0.14
CA ILE A 560 -5.08 -28.36 0.84
C ILE A 560 -5.14 -29.17 2.15
N TYR A 561 -5.39 -30.47 2.07
CA TYR A 561 -5.65 -31.34 3.24
C TYR A 561 -4.54 -32.37 3.51
N ARG A 562 -3.41 -32.30 2.77
CA ARG A 562 -2.31 -33.27 2.89
C ARG A 562 -2.81 -34.70 2.68
N VAL A 563 -2.52 -35.62 3.60
CA VAL A 563 -2.88 -37.05 3.50
C VAL A 563 -4.39 -37.27 3.35
N LEU A 564 -5.21 -36.44 4.02
CA LEU A 564 -6.67 -36.50 3.91
C LEU A 564 -7.18 -36.10 2.51
N GLY A 565 -6.36 -35.45 1.71
CA GLY A 565 -6.68 -35.04 0.34
C GLY A 565 -7.00 -36.20 -0.60
N VAL A 566 -6.31 -37.35 -0.43
CA VAL A 566 -6.50 -38.54 -1.27
C VAL A 566 -7.85 -39.22 -1.02
N LEU A 567 -8.45 -39.00 0.15
CA LEU A 567 -9.78 -39.54 0.46
C LEU A 567 -10.90 -38.58 0.03
N THR A 568 -10.63 -37.29 0.04
CA THR A 568 -11.66 -36.24 -0.07
C THR A 568 -11.91 -35.74 -1.50
N TRP A 569 -11.09 -36.11 -2.48
CA TRP A 569 -11.28 -35.70 -3.88
C TRP A 569 -12.63 -36.16 -4.46
N VAL A 570 -13.10 -37.36 -4.12
CA VAL A 570 -14.40 -37.87 -4.57
C VAL A 570 -15.53 -36.96 -4.09
N PHE A 571 -15.49 -36.52 -2.84
CA PHE A 571 -16.49 -35.61 -2.27
C PHE A 571 -16.54 -34.26 -2.97
N THR A 572 -15.44 -33.83 -3.59
CA THR A 572 -15.42 -32.57 -4.35
C THR A 572 -16.20 -32.69 -5.65
N ILE A 573 -16.08 -33.84 -6.32
CA ILE A 573 -16.77 -34.12 -7.57
C ILE A 573 -18.24 -34.44 -7.33
N THR A 574 -18.55 -35.28 -6.34
CA THR A 574 -19.94 -35.57 -5.97
C THR A 574 -20.64 -34.34 -5.40
N GLY A 575 -19.92 -33.46 -4.70
CA GLY A 575 -20.40 -32.15 -4.28
C GLY A 575 -20.79 -31.28 -5.47
N LEU A 576 -19.91 -31.13 -6.47
CA LEU A 576 -20.22 -30.38 -7.69
C LEU A 576 -21.46 -30.92 -8.42
N LEU A 577 -21.57 -32.25 -8.53
CA LEU A 577 -22.74 -32.89 -9.13
C LEU A 577 -24.01 -32.58 -8.32
N GLY A 578 -23.92 -32.69 -7.00
CA GLY A 578 -25.02 -32.35 -6.08
C GLY A 578 -25.44 -30.88 -6.19
N ASP A 579 -24.48 -29.96 -6.30
CA ASP A 579 -24.73 -28.52 -6.45
C ASP A 579 -25.51 -28.24 -7.74
N VAL A 580 -25.09 -28.81 -8.89
CA VAL A 580 -25.79 -28.65 -10.18
C VAL A 580 -27.17 -29.31 -10.14
N LEU A 581 -27.27 -30.55 -9.62
CA LEU A 581 -28.55 -31.26 -9.51
C LEU A 581 -29.53 -30.56 -8.56
N SER A 582 -29.05 -29.82 -7.56
CA SER A 582 -29.91 -29.09 -6.62
C SER A 582 -30.80 -28.04 -7.31
N TYR A 583 -30.40 -27.55 -8.49
CA TYR A 583 -31.20 -26.59 -9.27
C TYR A 583 -32.47 -27.21 -9.85
N THR A 584 -32.57 -28.54 -9.93
CA THR A 584 -33.84 -29.21 -10.26
C THR A 584 -34.96 -28.87 -9.30
N ARG A 585 -34.66 -28.40 -8.08
CA ARG A 585 -35.65 -27.86 -7.13
C ARG A 585 -36.36 -26.61 -7.66
N ILE A 586 -35.72 -25.81 -8.51
CA ILE A 586 -36.38 -24.69 -9.20
C ILE A 586 -37.53 -25.24 -10.03
N ALA A 587 -37.26 -26.30 -10.80
CA ALA A 587 -38.28 -26.97 -11.58
C ALA A 587 -39.34 -27.65 -10.72
N GLY A 588 -38.93 -28.32 -9.64
CA GLY A 588 -39.84 -29.03 -8.74
C GLY A 588 -40.76 -28.13 -7.91
N VAL A 589 -40.43 -26.85 -7.72
CA VAL A 589 -41.31 -25.86 -7.05
C VAL A 589 -42.14 -25.07 -8.06
N GLY A 590 -41.59 -24.79 -9.25
CA GLY A 590 -42.29 -24.01 -10.28
C GLY A 590 -43.29 -24.80 -11.11
N MET A 591 -43.24 -26.13 -11.07
CA MET A 591 -44.29 -27.02 -11.57
C MET A 591 -45.33 -27.31 -10.50
#